data_AF-E9DUZ3-F1
#
_entry.id   AF-E9DUZ3-F1
#
_cell.length_a   1.000
_cell.length_b   1.000
_cell.length_c   1.000
_cell.angle_alpha   90.00
_cell.angle_beta   90.00
_cell.angle_gamma   90.00
#
_symmetry.space_group_name_H-M   'P 1'
#
loop_
_entity.id
_entity.type
_entity.pdbx_description
1 polymer ?
#
loop_
_entity_poly.entity_id
_entity_poly.type
_entity_poly.pdbx_seq_one_letter_code
_entity_poly.pdbx_strand_id
1 'polypeptide(L)'
;MRFLRKAFTLVAFSALVANVLGAPVETVKRGDYEDSGDLARHAVDLDGLNEHLALSTVPFDARNDVDSLVKELAKPPTEKDFRDYLTALNSQPGYVNYTQKLVFWSGATEAQAQAFATQNQRFTVGMLIQRKMEWEIYKKPKSEGGHWKDWDETFKMFWDPISKVMAELARAHVYAYFTEARAAEQKDITRCLAVWCRIEKRILIDSLNARPARINSILKFILYKDGTTKPAGLIEKIMD
;
A
#
# COMPACT_ATOMS: atom_id res chain seq x y z
N MET A 1 26.56 -30.16 26.19
CA MET A 1 25.72 -30.77 25.13
C MET A 1 24.32 -30.16 25.19
N ARG A 2 23.79 -29.72 24.04
CA ARG A 2 22.37 -29.57 23.61
C ARG A 2 21.40 -28.75 24.51
N PHE A 3 20.97 -27.54 24.13
CA PHE A 3 20.08 -27.04 23.04
C PHE A 3 18.59 -26.89 23.44
N LEU A 4 17.97 -25.83 22.87
CA LEU A 4 16.56 -25.37 22.85
C LEU A 4 16.22 -24.33 23.94
N ARG A 5 16.13 -23.01 23.70
CA ARG A 5 15.66 -22.16 22.58
C ARG A 5 14.16 -22.30 22.24
N LYS A 6 13.45 -21.20 22.50
CA LYS A 6 12.17 -20.68 21.95
C LYS A 6 10.91 -20.92 22.79
N ALA A 7 10.36 -19.82 23.31
CA ALA A 7 8.92 -19.60 23.41
C ALA A 7 8.64 -18.19 22.85
N PHE A 8 8.07 -18.13 21.65
CA PHE A 8 7.46 -16.92 21.10
C PHE A 8 5.97 -17.01 21.45
N THR A 9 5.51 -16.14 22.33
CA THR A 9 4.09 -15.94 22.62
C THR A 9 3.49 -15.04 21.55
N LEU A 10 2.72 -15.62 20.65
CA LEU A 10 1.81 -14.91 19.75
C LEU A 10 0.51 -14.68 20.52
N VAL A 11 0.21 -13.43 20.88
CA VAL A 11 -1.11 -13.06 21.40
C VAL A 11 -2.04 -12.93 20.20
N ALA A 12 -2.89 -13.94 20.02
CA ALA A 12 -4.02 -13.91 19.12
C ALA A 12 -5.11 -13.02 19.73
N PHE A 13 -5.56 -11.99 18.99
CA PHE A 13 -6.80 -11.29 19.32
C PHE A 13 -7.96 -11.95 18.57
N SER A 14 -8.72 -12.75 19.32
CA SER A 14 -10.07 -13.17 18.97
C SER A 14 -11.02 -11.98 19.19
N ALA A 15 -11.67 -11.50 18.14
CA ALA A 15 -12.82 -10.60 18.28
C ALA A 15 -14.07 -11.46 18.51
N LEU A 16 -14.46 -11.59 19.78
CA LEU A 16 -15.73 -12.18 20.20
C LEU A 16 -16.82 -11.09 20.16
N VAL A 17 -17.96 -11.43 19.56
CA VAL A 17 -19.20 -10.67 19.55
C VAL A 17 -19.88 -10.75 20.92
N ALA A 18 -20.32 -9.61 21.47
CA ALA A 18 -21.43 -9.57 22.44
C ALA A 18 -22.11 -8.19 22.47
N ASN A 19 -23.44 -8.26 22.41
CA ASN A 19 -24.44 -7.20 22.52
C ASN A 19 -24.24 -6.22 23.70
N VAL A 20 -24.59 -4.94 23.46
CA VAL A 20 -25.29 -4.12 24.45
C VAL A 20 -26.43 -3.36 23.76
N LEU A 21 -27.65 -3.68 24.20
CA LEU A 21 -28.92 -3.01 23.94
C LEU A 21 -28.99 -1.64 24.64
N GLY A 22 -29.65 -0.65 24.04
CA GLY A 22 -29.93 0.63 24.74
C GLY A 22 -30.67 1.75 23.98
N ALA A 23 -31.88 1.46 23.47
CA ALA A 23 -33.02 2.39 23.26
C ALA A 23 -32.95 3.56 22.22
N PRO A 24 -34.11 4.12 21.80
CA PRO A 24 -35.38 3.51 21.38
C PRO A 24 -35.77 3.87 19.93
N VAL A 25 -36.76 3.13 19.43
CA VAL A 25 -37.46 3.31 18.15
C VAL A 25 -38.35 4.55 18.21
N GLU A 26 -38.18 5.47 17.25
CA GLU A 26 -39.26 6.35 16.81
C GLU A 26 -39.48 6.21 15.29
N THR A 27 -40.74 5.95 14.97
CA THR A 27 -41.29 5.70 13.64
C THR A 27 -41.54 7.00 12.87
N VAL A 28 -41.02 7.03 11.63
CA VAL A 28 -41.62 7.55 10.38
C VAL A 28 -42.48 8.82 10.46
N LYS A 29 -42.07 9.87 9.71
CA LYS A 29 -42.97 10.61 8.81
C LYS A 29 -42.24 11.23 7.62
N ARG A 30 -42.90 11.08 6.47
CA ARG A 30 -42.58 11.50 5.10
C ARG A 30 -42.93 12.98 4.92
N GLY A 31 -42.15 13.73 4.15
CA GLY A 31 -42.47 15.08 3.71
C GLY A 31 -41.60 15.49 2.52
N ASP A 32 -42.25 15.72 1.38
CA ASP A 32 -41.69 16.27 0.14
C ASP A 32 -41.42 17.79 0.23
N TYR A 33 -40.71 18.28 -0.79
CA TYR A 33 -40.60 19.65 -1.32
C TYR A 33 -39.37 20.52 -1.00
N GLU A 34 -38.60 20.72 -2.08
CA GLU A 34 -37.93 21.92 -2.63
C GLU A 34 -37.82 23.20 -1.79
N ASP A 35 -36.60 23.76 -1.79
CA ASP A 35 -36.24 25.08 -2.33
C ASP A 35 -35.31 25.92 -1.41
N SER A 36 -34.41 26.62 -2.10
CA SER A 36 -33.62 27.79 -1.71
C SER A 36 -32.27 27.61 -1.01
N GLY A 37 -31.25 28.17 -1.67
CA GLY A 37 -30.45 29.19 -1.01
C GLY A 37 -29.05 28.80 -0.55
N ASP A 38 -28.10 28.97 -1.47
CA ASP A 38 -26.88 29.74 -1.22
C ASP A 38 -25.95 29.31 -0.06
N LEU A 39 -24.95 28.49 -0.38
CA LEU A 39 -23.65 28.52 0.29
C LEU A 39 -22.53 28.41 -0.75
N ALA A 40 -22.37 29.47 -1.54
CA ALA A 40 -21.05 29.78 -2.07
C ALA A 40 -20.09 30.05 -0.89
N ARG A 41 -19.15 29.14 -0.63
CA ARG A 41 -17.84 29.43 0.01
C ARG A 41 -16.89 28.24 -0.09
N HIS A 42 -15.80 28.47 -0.81
CA HIS A 42 -14.55 27.68 -0.86
C HIS A 42 -14.59 26.31 -1.55
N ALA A 43 -14.81 26.34 -2.87
CA ALA A 43 -14.14 25.37 -3.75
C ALA A 43 -12.64 25.70 -3.76
N VAL A 44 -11.88 25.05 -2.88
CA VAL A 44 -10.43 24.91 -3.07
C VAL A 44 -10.27 23.92 -4.21
N ASP A 45 -9.71 24.44 -5.29
CA ASP A 45 -9.27 23.74 -6.49
C ASP A 45 -8.44 22.51 -6.12
N LEU A 46 -9.08 21.34 -6.08
CA LEU A 46 -8.45 20.04 -5.95
C LEU A 46 -8.35 19.47 -7.36
N ASP A 47 -7.33 19.94 -8.06
CA ASP A 47 -6.93 19.52 -9.39
C ASP A 47 -6.90 17.98 -9.49
N GLY A 48 -7.92 17.42 -10.15
CA GLY A 48 -7.85 16.21 -10.96
C GLY A 48 -7.67 14.82 -10.30
N LEU A 49 -7.73 14.65 -8.98
CA LEU A 49 -7.55 13.31 -8.35
C LEU A 49 -8.80 12.65 -7.75
N ASN A 50 -9.93 13.35 -7.63
CA ASN A 50 -11.11 12.85 -6.91
C ASN A 50 -12.23 12.22 -7.77
N GLU A 51 -12.20 12.32 -9.10
CA GLU A 51 -13.32 11.85 -9.94
C GLU A 51 -13.30 10.34 -10.27
N HIS A 52 -12.30 9.58 -9.83
CA HIS A 52 -12.22 8.14 -10.13
C HIS A 52 -12.25 7.22 -8.91
N LEU A 53 -12.54 7.74 -7.72
CA LEU A 53 -12.66 6.96 -6.48
C LEU A 53 -14.11 6.89 -5.94
N ALA A 54 -15.08 7.42 -6.68
CA ALA A 54 -16.50 7.23 -6.37
C ALA A 54 -16.91 5.78 -6.68
N LEU A 55 -17.06 4.99 -5.62
CA LEU A 55 -17.60 3.64 -5.56
C LEU A 55 -18.89 3.51 -6.39
N SER A 56 -18.87 2.67 -7.42
CA SER A 56 -20.07 1.95 -7.85
C SER A 56 -20.07 0.58 -7.19
N THR A 57 -20.76 0.50 -6.04
CA THR A 57 -21.20 -0.75 -5.44
C THR A 57 -22.21 -1.42 -6.36
N VAL A 58 -21.79 -2.45 -7.11
CA VAL A 58 -22.71 -3.34 -7.82
C VAL A 58 -23.10 -4.48 -6.86
N PRO A 59 -24.39 -4.83 -6.71
CA PRO A 59 -24.80 -5.94 -5.84
C PRO A 59 -24.28 -7.27 -6.42
N PHE A 60 -23.59 -8.04 -5.59
CA PHE A 60 -23.08 -9.36 -5.94
C PHE A 60 -24.20 -10.39 -5.78
N ASP A 61 -24.80 -10.83 -6.89
CA ASP A 61 -25.74 -11.95 -6.87
C ASP A 61 -24.95 -13.26 -6.85
N ALA A 62 -24.71 -13.76 -5.63
CA ALA A 62 -24.03 -15.02 -5.38
C ALA A 62 -25.00 -16.18 -5.66
N ARG A 63 -24.72 -17.03 -6.66
CA ARG A 63 -24.89 -18.50 -6.50
C ARG A 63 -24.45 -19.45 -7.62
N ASN A 64 -24.00 -19.05 -8.81
CA ASN A 64 -23.81 -20.04 -9.89
C ASN A 64 -22.43 -20.15 -10.58
N ASP A 65 -21.40 -19.38 -10.22
CA ASP A 65 -20.13 -19.38 -10.99
C ASP A 65 -18.87 -19.84 -10.22
N VAL A 66 -19.03 -20.37 -9.00
CA VAL A 66 -17.87 -20.67 -8.12
C VAL A 66 -17.03 -21.85 -8.64
N ASP A 67 -17.62 -22.80 -9.36
CA ASP A 67 -16.91 -24.01 -9.82
C ASP A 67 -16.21 -23.87 -11.18
N SER A 68 -16.53 -22.84 -11.99
CA SER A 68 -15.95 -22.67 -13.33
C SER A 68 -14.76 -21.72 -13.40
N LEU A 69 -14.49 -20.93 -12.35
CA LEU A 69 -13.39 -19.96 -12.28
C LEU A 69 -12.09 -20.50 -11.67
N VAL A 70 -12.07 -21.76 -11.23
CA VAL A 70 -10.86 -22.44 -10.73
C VAL A 70 -10.01 -23.03 -11.88
N LYS A 71 -10.52 -23.02 -13.12
CA LYS A 71 -9.89 -23.63 -14.32
C LYS A 71 -9.28 -22.60 -15.27
N GLU A 72 -8.32 -21.83 -14.76
CA GLU A 72 -7.08 -21.42 -15.41
C GLU A 72 -6.41 -20.49 -14.40
N LEU A 73 -5.67 -21.07 -13.44
CA LEU A 73 -4.77 -20.26 -12.63
C LEU A 73 -3.87 -19.54 -13.61
N ALA A 74 -4.09 -18.23 -13.78
CA ALA A 74 -3.21 -17.39 -14.56
C ALA A 74 -1.77 -17.67 -14.11
N LYS A 75 -0.83 -17.58 -15.04
CA LYS A 75 0.57 -17.71 -14.66
C LYS A 75 0.90 -16.60 -13.65
N PRO A 76 1.57 -16.89 -12.51
CA PRO A 76 1.98 -15.84 -11.59
C PRO A 76 2.78 -14.76 -12.33
N PRO A 77 2.56 -13.47 -12.02
CA PRO A 77 3.29 -12.39 -12.67
C PRO A 77 4.78 -12.49 -12.36
N THR A 78 5.58 -12.17 -13.36
CA THR A 78 7.04 -12.14 -13.29
C THR A 78 7.54 -10.71 -13.12
N GLU A 79 8.83 -10.54 -12.81
CA GLU A 79 9.48 -9.22 -12.78
C GLU A 79 9.29 -8.45 -14.11
N LYS A 80 9.29 -9.16 -15.25
CA LYS A 80 9.04 -8.56 -16.56
C LYS A 80 7.60 -8.04 -16.67
N ASP A 81 6.62 -8.82 -16.23
CA ASP A 81 5.20 -8.42 -16.28
C ASP A 81 4.96 -7.18 -15.40
N PHE A 82 5.58 -7.13 -14.22
CA PHE A 82 5.55 -5.94 -13.36
C PHE A 82 6.16 -4.72 -14.05
N ARG A 83 7.33 -4.88 -14.69
CA ARG A 83 8.02 -3.79 -15.38
C ARG A 83 7.23 -3.27 -16.56
N ASP A 84 6.71 -4.16 -17.40
CA ASP A 84 5.92 -3.78 -18.57
C ASP A 84 4.67 -3.01 -18.14
N TYR A 85 3.96 -3.54 -17.13
CA TYR A 85 2.77 -2.87 -16.59
C TYR A 85 3.08 -1.49 -16.00
N LEU A 86 4.04 -1.42 -15.08
CA LEU A 86 4.39 -0.18 -14.39
C LEU A 86 4.98 0.87 -15.36
N THR A 87 5.71 0.44 -16.39
CA THR A 87 6.22 1.35 -17.42
C THR A 87 5.09 1.91 -18.27
N ALA A 88 4.17 1.05 -18.72
CA ALA A 88 3.00 1.47 -19.51
C ALA A 88 2.08 2.42 -18.72
N LEU A 89 1.95 2.19 -17.40
CA LEU A 89 1.15 3.04 -16.52
C LEU A 89 1.64 4.49 -16.49
N ASN A 90 2.94 4.75 -16.66
CA ASN A 90 3.52 6.11 -16.59
C ASN A 90 3.03 7.06 -17.70
N SER A 91 2.42 6.50 -18.76
CA SER A 91 1.84 7.27 -19.87
C SER A 91 0.32 7.35 -19.83
N GLN A 92 -0.33 6.74 -18.82
CA GLN A 92 -1.79 6.74 -18.71
C GLN A 92 -2.29 8.01 -17.99
N PRO A 93 -3.46 8.56 -18.40
CA PRO A 93 -4.12 9.63 -17.67
C PRO A 93 -4.29 9.27 -16.18
N GLY A 94 -4.01 10.23 -15.30
CA GLY A 94 -4.03 10.03 -13.84
C GLY A 94 -2.75 9.43 -13.24
N TYR A 95 -1.86 8.86 -14.06
CA TYR A 95 -0.58 8.27 -13.62
C TYR A 95 0.63 8.91 -14.33
N VAL A 96 0.42 9.98 -15.08
CA VAL A 96 1.50 10.69 -15.77
C VAL A 96 2.57 11.10 -14.77
N ASN A 97 3.80 10.65 -15.03
CA ASN A 97 4.96 10.87 -14.18
C ASN A 97 4.80 10.35 -12.74
N TYR A 98 3.98 9.31 -12.49
CA TYR A 98 3.84 8.72 -11.15
C TYR A 98 5.20 8.28 -10.58
N THR A 99 6.16 7.93 -11.44
CA THR A 99 7.53 7.55 -11.06
C THR A 99 8.27 8.64 -10.26
N GLN A 100 7.85 9.91 -10.35
CA GLN A 100 8.38 11.03 -9.57
C GLN A 100 7.60 11.29 -8.26
N LYS A 101 6.51 10.54 -8.05
CA LYS A 101 5.52 10.73 -6.99
C LYS A 101 5.36 9.47 -6.15
N LEU A 102 6.46 8.78 -5.83
CA LEU A 102 6.40 7.49 -5.13
C LEU A 102 6.49 7.62 -3.61
N VAL A 103 5.79 6.73 -2.90
CA VAL A 103 5.94 6.45 -1.47
C VAL A 103 6.28 4.97 -1.28
N PHE A 104 7.38 4.72 -0.60
CA PHE A 104 7.74 3.42 -0.03
C PHE A 104 7.40 3.44 1.45
N TRP A 105 6.80 2.37 1.97
CA TRP A 105 6.33 2.37 3.36
C TRP A 105 6.59 1.05 4.07
N SER A 106 6.74 1.11 5.40
CA SER A 106 6.89 -0.08 6.22
C SER A 106 6.30 0.10 7.62
N GLY A 107 5.56 -0.90 8.08
CA GLY A 107 4.97 -0.95 9.42
C GLY A 107 3.65 -0.23 9.59
N ALA A 108 3.24 0.60 8.63
CA ALA A 108 1.87 1.12 8.54
C ALA A 108 0.92 0.03 8.00
N THR A 109 -0.39 0.21 8.12
CA THR A 109 -1.37 -0.57 7.35
C THR A 109 -1.48 -0.03 5.93
N GLU A 110 -2.04 -0.82 5.00
CA GLU A 110 -2.29 -0.37 3.63
C GLU A 110 -3.19 0.88 3.60
N ALA A 111 -4.24 0.91 4.42
CA ALA A 111 -5.13 2.07 4.55
C ALA A 111 -4.39 3.33 5.03
N GLN A 112 -3.49 3.20 6.03
CA GLN A 112 -2.68 4.32 6.52
C GLN A 112 -1.70 4.82 5.47
N ALA A 113 -1.04 3.91 4.75
CA ALA A 113 -0.11 4.25 3.70
C ALA A 113 -0.81 4.92 2.51
N GLN A 114 -2.00 4.43 2.13
CA GLN A 114 -2.82 5.03 1.09
C GLN A 114 -3.30 6.43 1.50
N ALA A 115 -3.80 6.62 2.71
CA ALA A 115 -4.22 7.93 3.20
C ALA A 115 -3.05 8.94 3.17
N PHE A 116 -1.88 8.54 3.65
CA PHE A 116 -0.67 9.37 3.59
C PHE A 116 -0.27 9.71 2.15
N ALA A 117 -0.25 8.72 1.25
CA ALA A 117 0.12 8.92 -0.14
C ALA A 117 -0.86 9.86 -0.87
N THR A 118 -2.17 9.67 -0.68
CA THR A 118 -3.21 10.55 -1.24
C THR A 118 -3.07 11.99 -0.73
N GLN A 119 -2.90 12.18 0.57
CA GLN A 119 -2.70 13.52 1.15
C GLN A 119 -1.47 14.23 0.58
N ASN A 120 -0.44 13.47 0.20
CA ASN A 120 0.80 14.01 -0.38
C ASN A 120 0.83 13.96 -1.91
N GLN A 121 -0.29 13.65 -2.58
CA GLN A 121 -0.41 13.52 -4.04
C GLN A 121 0.62 12.54 -4.65
N ARG A 122 0.77 11.39 -4.00
CA ARG A 122 1.74 10.35 -4.33
C ARG A 122 1.09 8.97 -4.42
N PHE A 123 1.88 7.98 -4.84
CA PHE A 123 1.45 6.62 -5.08
C PHE A 123 2.28 5.61 -4.28
N THR A 124 1.59 4.66 -3.65
CA THR A 124 2.21 3.42 -3.15
C THR A 124 2.15 2.33 -4.23
N VAL A 125 2.92 1.25 -4.05
CA VAL A 125 2.82 0.07 -4.94
C VAL A 125 1.39 -0.47 -5.02
N GLY A 126 0.69 -0.55 -3.88
CA GLY A 126 -0.68 -1.06 -3.79
C GLY A 126 -1.66 -0.25 -4.64
N MET A 127 -1.57 1.09 -4.56
CA MET A 127 -2.39 1.99 -5.38
C MET A 127 -2.15 1.81 -6.88
N LEU A 128 -0.89 1.58 -7.29
CA LEU A 128 -0.54 1.42 -8.71
C LEU A 128 -1.06 0.09 -9.28
N ILE A 129 -1.16 -0.96 -8.47
CA ILE A 129 -1.61 -2.29 -8.92
C ILE A 129 -3.05 -2.61 -8.54
N GLN A 130 -3.81 -1.68 -7.98
CA GLN A 130 -5.20 -1.92 -7.56
C GLN A 130 -6.11 -2.32 -8.73
N ARG A 131 -5.77 -1.92 -9.96
CA ARG A 131 -6.53 -2.25 -11.17
C ARG A 131 -6.18 -3.63 -11.75
N LYS A 132 -5.21 -4.32 -11.17
CA LYS A 132 -4.77 -5.66 -11.58
C LYS A 132 -5.48 -6.74 -10.77
N MET A 133 -6.77 -6.90 -11.03
CA MET A 133 -7.63 -7.87 -10.34
C MET A 133 -7.11 -9.30 -10.51
N GLU A 134 -6.51 -9.60 -11.66
CA GLU A 134 -5.87 -10.89 -11.93
C GLU A 134 -4.66 -11.16 -11.02
N TRP A 135 -4.10 -10.14 -10.37
CA TRP A 135 -2.97 -10.28 -9.44
C TRP A 135 -3.38 -10.50 -7.98
N GLU A 136 -4.65 -10.31 -7.62
CA GLU A 136 -5.11 -10.35 -6.23
C GLU A 136 -4.78 -11.67 -5.53
N ILE A 137 -4.90 -12.79 -6.24
CA ILE A 137 -4.61 -14.12 -5.68
C ILE A 137 -3.12 -14.31 -5.35
N TYR A 138 -2.20 -13.56 -5.96
CA TYR A 138 -0.76 -13.68 -5.70
C TYR A 138 -0.25 -12.72 -4.62
N LYS A 139 -1.09 -11.80 -4.12
CA LYS A 139 -0.72 -10.82 -3.09
C LYS A 139 -0.67 -11.40 -1.68
N LYS A 140 -1.17 -12.63 -1.49
CA LYS A 140 -1.37 -13.28 -0.19
C LYS A 140 -1.13 -14.80 -0.27
N PRO A 141 -0.90 -15.48 0.88
CA PRO A 141 -0.72 -16.92 0.92
C PRO A 141 -2.05 -17.69 0.84
N LYS A 142 -1.96 -19.01 0.62
CA LYS A 142 -3.08 -19.96 0.57
C LYS A 142 -3.93 -19.94 1.83
N SER A 143 -3.33 -19.70 3.00
CA SER A 143 -4.06 -19.56 4.27
C SER A 143 -5.05 -18.39 4.29
N GLU A 144 -4.90 -17.43 3.37
CA GLU A 144 -5.77 -16.25 3.23
C GLU A 144 -6.50 -16.23 1.86
N GLY A 145 -6.58 -17.38 1.20
CA GLY A 145 -7.22 -17.52 -0.11
C GLY A 145 -6.35 -17.04 -1.28
N GLY A 146 -5.03 -17.09 -1.14
CA GLY A 146 -4.07 -16.77 -2.20
C GLY A 146 -3.38 -17.99 -2.82
N HIS A 147 -2.29 -17.72 -3.55
CA HIS A 147 -1.61 -18.71 -4.38
C HIS A 147 -0.43 -19.41 -3.69
N TRP A 148 0.34 -18.68 -2.88
CA TRP A 148 1.61 -19.14 -2.32
C TRP A 148 1.47 -19.91 -1.02
N LYS A 149 2.45 -20.72 -0.64
CA LYS A 149 2.39 -21.53 0.58
C LYS A 149 2.22 -20.69 1.85
N ASP A 150 3.06 -19.66 1.99
CA ASP A 150 3.14 -18.81 3.18
C ASP A 150 3.52 -17.37 2.80
N TRP A 151 3.55 -16.49 3.80
CA TRP A 151 3.91 -15.09 3.61
C TRP A 151 5.34 -14.92 3.10
N ASP A 152 6.29 -15.74 3.54
CA ASP A 152 7.68 -15.68 3.09
C ASP A 152 7.78 -15.93 1.59
N GLU A 153 7.09 -16.96 1.08
CA GLU A 153 7.00 -17.23 -0.36
C GLU A 153 6.24 -16.14 -1.11
N THR A 154 5.16 -15.61 -0.54
CA THR A 154 4.39 -14.49 -1.12
C THR A 154 5.28 -13.25 -1.29
N PHE A 155 6.05 -12.89 -0.27
CA PHE A 155 6.99 -11.79 -0.37
C PHE A 155 8.03 -12.06 -1.45
N LYS A 156 8.67 -13.23 -1.42
CA LYS A 156 9.73 -13.55 -2.38
C LYS A 156 9.25 -13.58 -3.83
N MET A 157 8.04 -14.07 -4.06
CA MET A 157 7.53 -14.35 -5.41
C MET A 157 6.72 -13.19 -6.00
N PHE A 158 6.07 -12.37 -5.18
CA PHE A 158 5.22 -11.27 -5.63
C PHE A 158 5.73 -9.90 -5.19
N TRP A 159 5.85 -9.66 -3.89
CA TRP A 159 6.13 -8.32 -3.36
C TRP A 159 7.57 -7.86 -3.59
N ASP A 160 8.57 -8.72 -3.39
CA ASP A 160 9.98 -8.38 -3.60
C ASP A 160 10.24 -8.01 -5.08
N PRO A 161 9.80 -8.79 -6.09
CA PRO A 161 10.01 -8.43 -7.50
C PRO A 161 9.31 -7.13 -7.91
N ILE A 162 8.06 -6.90 -7.49
CA ILE A 162 7.37 -5.66 -7.88
C ILE A 162 7.95 -4.43 -7.16
N SER A 163 8.32 -4.56 -5.88
CA SER A 163 9.01 -3.51 -5.13
C SER A 163 10.37 -3.17 -5.74
N LYS A 164 11.11 -4.18 -6.21
CA LYS A 164 12.35 -3.99 -6.97
C LYS A 164 12.11 -3.15 -8.21
N VAL A 165 11.13 -3.54 -9.05
CA VAL A 165 10.78 -2.79 -10.26
C VAL A 165 10.37 -1.36 -9.94
N MET A 166 9.54 -1.16 -8.91
CA MET A 166 9.10 0.17 -8.48
C MET A 166 10.29 1.04 -8.05
N ALA A 167 11.22 0.51 -7.26
CA ALA A 167 12.44 1.22 -6.85
C ALA A 167 13.37 1.56 -8.03
N GLU A 168 13.45 0.68 -9.02
CA GLU A 168 14.21 0.93 -10.25
C GLU A 168 13.57 1.96 -11.18
N LEU A 169 12.23 2.06 -11.19
CA LEU A 169 11.51 3.07 -11.97
C LEU A 169 11.45 4.43 -11.27
N ALA A 170 11.64 4.47 -9.95
CA ALA A 170 11.55 5.67 -9.13
C ALA A 170 12.49 6.79 -9.62
N ARG A 171 11.99 8.04 -9.62
CA ARG A 171 12.71 9.25 -10.05
C ARG A 171 12.52 10.40 -9.07
N ALA A 172 13.40 11.41 -9.17
CA ALA A 172 13.32 12.66 -8.42
C ALA A 172 13.23 12.44 -6.90
N HIS A 173 12.19 12.94 -6.25
CA HIS A 173 12.02 12.86 -4.80
C HIS A 173 11.09 11.72 -4.42
N VAL A 174 11.58 10.76 -3.65
CA VAL A 174 10.79 9.64 -3.13
C VAL A 174 10.52 9.81 -1.64
N TYR A 175 9.36 9.37 -1.19
CA TYR A 175 9.01 9.40 0.23
C TYR A 175 9.19 8.01 0.83
N ALA A 176 9.79 7.96 2.02
CA ALA A 176 9.93 6.77 2.84
C ALA A 176 9.12 6.96 4.12
N TYR A 177 8.06 6.18 4.32
CA TYR A 177 7.08 6.35 5.37
C TYR A 177 7.06 5.15 6.34
N PHE A 178 7.33 5.40 7.61
CA PHE A 178 7.53 4.33 8.60
C PHE A 178 6.71 4.53 9.85
N THR A 179 6.37 3.44 10.55
CA THR A 179 6.12 3.55 11.99
C THR A 179 7.43 3.78 12.75
N GLU A 180 7.35 4.26 13.99
CA GLU A 180 8.52 4.45 14.87
C GLU A 180 9.40 3.20 14.95
N ALA A 181 8.78 2.01 15.09
CA ALA A 181 9.50 0.74 15.18
C ALA A 181 10.30 0.43 13.90
N ARG A 182 9.68 0.62 12.72
CA ARG A 182 10.36 0.37 11.43
C ARG A 182 11.40 1.44 11.11
N ALA A 183 11.18 2.69 11.53
CA ALA A 183 12.16 3.77 11.39
C ALA A 183 13.44 3.52 12.19
N ALA A 184 13.33 2.84 13.34
CA ALA A 184 14.48 2.41 14.14
C ALA A 184 15.15 1.16 13.56
N GLU A 185 14.38 0.15 13.17
CA GLU A 185 14.89 -1.12 12.64
C GLU A 185 15.67 -0.93 11.34
N GLN A 186 15.22 -0.05 10.44
CA GLN A 186 15.86 0.15 9.13
C GLN A 186 17.26 0.76 9.17
N LYS A 187 17.72 1.19 10.35
CA LYS A 187 19.12 1.59 10.60
C LYS A 187 20.06 0.38 10.75
N ASP A 188 19.51 -0.80 11.09
CA ASP A 188 20.24 -2.06 11.16
C ASP A 188 19.77 -2.99 10.03
N ILE A 189 20.37 -2.80 8.85
CA ILE A 189 20.01 -3.56 7.66
C ILE A 189 20.23 -5.07 7.81
N THR A 190 21.08 -5.50 8.75
CA THR A 190 21.31 -6.94 8.99
C THR A 190 20.16 -7.62 9.73
N ARG A 191 19.34 -6.82 10.43
CA ARG A 191 18.18 -7.31 11.21
C ARG A 191 16.85 -6.99 10.56
N CYS A 192 16.82 -5.99 9.68
CA CYS A 192 15.59 -5.55 9.06
C CYS A 192 15.11 -6.52 7.95
N LEU A 193 14.01 -7.22 8.22
CA LEU A 193 13.43 -8.21 7.28
C LEU A 193 12.39 -7.62 6.32
N ALA A 194 12.04 -6.34 6.47
CA ALA A 194 11.06 -5.68 5.61
C ALA A 194 11.57 -5.55 4.16
N VAL A 195 10.65 -5.57 3.19
CA VAL A 195 10.94 -5.39 1.76
C VAL A 195 11.77 -4.13 1.50
N TRP A 196 11.45 -3.04 2.22
CA TRP A 196 12.26 -1.81 2.24
C TRP A 196 13.75 -2.07 2.42
N CYS A 197 14.13 -2.80 3.46
CA CYS A 197 15.53 -3.04 3.80
C CYS A 197 16.19 -4.08 2.89
N ARG A 198 15.43 -5.12 2.50
CA ARG A 198 15.96 -6.23 1.69
C ARG A 198 16.19 -5.82 0.24
N ILE A 199 15.34 -4.94 -0.30
CA ILE A 199 15.25 -4.66 -1.75
C ILE A 199 15.34 -3.14 -2.02
N GLU A 200 14.35 -2.38 -1.56
CA GLU A 200 14.07 -1.04 -2.08
C GLU A 200 15.16 -0.02 -1.70
N LYS A 201 15.56 0.01 -0.42
CA LYS A 201 16.50 0.99 0.13
C LYS A 201 17.82 0.99 -0.62
N ARG A 202 18.38 -0.19 -0.92
CA ARG A 202 19.67 -0.29 -1.61
C ARG A 202 19.59 0.28 -3.03
N ILE A 203 18.56 -0.10 -3.78
CA ILE A 203 18.35 0.38 -5.16
C ILE A 203 18.21 1.92 -5.19
N LEU A 204 17.45 2.48 -4.24
CA LEU A 204 17.25 3.93 -4.17
C LEU A 204 18.54 4.68 -3.77
N ILE A 205 19.30 4.15 -2.82
CA ILE A 205 20.59 4.74 -2.39
C ILE A 205 21.64 4.63 -3.50
N ASP A 206 21.73 3.50 -4.18
CA ASP A 206 22.63 3.33 -5.33
C ASP A 206 22.25 4.33 -6.43
N SER A 207 20.95 4.53 -6.66
CA SER A 207 20.43 5.50 -7.61
C SER A 207 20.65 6.97 -7.22
N LEU A 208 20.71 7.28 -5.92
CA LEU A 208 21.04 8.60 -5.38
C LEU A 208 22.52 8.93 -5.59
N ASN A 209 23.38 7.92 -5.46
CA ASN A 209 24.83 8.05 -5.60
C ASN A 209 25.33 7.96 -7.06
N ALA A 210 24.49 7.49 -7.98
CA ALA A 210 24.80 7.41 -9.40
C ALA A 210 25.06 8.80 -10.05
N ARG A 211 25.73 8.79 -11.21
CA ARG A 211 25.99 9.97 -12.04
C ARG A 211 25.65 9.66 -13.52
N PRO A 212 24.59 10.25 -14.10
CA PRO A 212 23.61 11.13 -13.46
C PRO A 212 22.73 10.39 -12.44
N ALA A 213 22.34 11.07 -11.38
CA ALA A 213 21.43 10.51 -10.37
C ALA A 213 19.99 10.52 -10.91
N ARG A 214 19.29 9.40 -10.75
CA ARG A 214 17.85 9.32 -11.08
C ARG A 214 16.98 9.76 -9.89
N ILE A 215 17.47 9.55 -8.67
CA ILE A 215 16.86 9.99 -7.41
C ILE A 215 17.62 11.21 -6.89
N ASN A 216 16.89 12.26 -6.51
CA ASN A 216 17.45 13.49 -5.96
C ASN A 216 17.48 13.48 -4.43
N SER A 217 16.45 12.90 -3.80
CA SER A 217 16.42 12.69 -2.35
C SER A 217 15.39 11.65 -1.95
N ILE A 218 15.61 11.06 -0.76
CA ILE A 218 14.70 10.15 -0.09
C ILE A 218 14.23 10.84 1.19
N LEU A 219 13.00 11.37 1.19
CA LEU A 219 12.44 12.10 2.33
C LEU A 219 11.79 11.12 3.31
N LYS A 220 12.17 11.19 4.59
CA LYS A 220 11.69 10.29 5.63
C LYS A 220 10.52 10.90 6.39
N PHE A 221 9.49 10.09 6.61
CA PHE A 221 8.31 10.42 7.41
C PHE A 221 8.05 9.32 8.44
N ILE A 222 7.64 9.71 9.65
CA ILE A 222 7.35 8.79 10.75
C ILE A 222 5.91 8.97 11.20
N LEU A 223 5.15 7.87 11.20
CA LEU A 223 3.87 7.68 11.87
C LEU A 223 4.12 7.33 13.34
N TYR A 224 3.66 8.21 14.21
CA TYR A 224 3.73 8.04 15.66
C TYR A 224 2.48 7.32 16.18
N LYS A 225 2.60 6.73 17.38
CA LYS A 225 1.48 6.01 18.04
C LYS A 225 0.23 6.86 18.26
N ASP A 226 0.37 8.18 18.33
CA ASP A 226 -0.75 9.12 18.45
C ASP A 226 -1.50 9.35 17.11
N GLY A 227 -1.07 8.68 16.03
CA GLY A 227 -1.65 8.81 14.69
C GLY A 227 -1.07 9.98 13.89
N THR A 228 -0.20 10.80 14.48
CA THR A 228 0.41 11.92 13.77
C THR A 228 1.55 11.45 12.86
N THR A 229 1.71 12.12 11.72
CA THR A 229 2.84 11.91 10.82
C THR A 229 3.72 13.15 10.76
N LYS A 230 5.04 12.99 10.94
CA LYS A 230 5.99 14.11 10.88
C LYS A 230 7.18 13.79 9.96
N PRO A 231 7.73 14.80 9.25
CA PRO A 231 8.99 14.65 8.54
C PRO A 231 10.12 14.38 9.55
N ALA A 232 11.05 13.49 9.18
CA ALA A 232 12.13 13.02 10.04
C ALA A 232 13.50 13.06 9.34
N GLY A 233 13.66 13.97 8.37
CA GLY A 233 14.92 14.21 7.64
C GLY A 233 15.02 13.44 6.32
N LEU A 234 16.26 13.24 5.88
CA LEU A 234 16.61 12.53 4.64
C LEU A 234 17.25 11.17 4.96
N ILE A 235 17.14 10.23 4.01
CA ILE A 235 17.92 8.98 4.01
C ILE A 235 18.94 9.12 2.88
N GLU A 236 20.23 9.22 3.24
CA GLU A 236 21.33 9.43 2.30
C GLU A 236 22.22 8.19 2.16
N LYS A 237 22.17 7.31 3.16
CA LYS A 237 23.00 6.10 3.26
C LYS A 237 22.18 4.90 3.70
N ILE A 238 22.77 3.72 3.49
CA ILE A 238 22.19 2.43 3.89
C ILE A 238 21.90 2.34 5.40
N MET A 239 22.64 3.06 6.24
CA MET A 239 22.53 2.97 7.71
C MET A 239 21.68 4.09 8.35
N ASP A 240 21.15 5.04 7.55
CA ASP A 240 20.32 6.15 8.05
C ASP A 240 18.88 5.71 8.37
#